data_AF-A0A9P0NC14-F1
#
_entry.id   AF-A0A9P0NC14-F1
#
_cell.length_a   1.000
_cell.length_b   1.000
_cell.length_c   1.000
_cell.angle_alpha   90.00
_cell.angle_beta   90.00
_cell.angle_gamma   90.00
#
_symmetry.space_group_name_H-M   'P 1'
#
loop_
_entity.id
_entity.type
_entity.pdbx_description
1 polymer ?
#
loop_
_entity_poly.entity_id
_entity_poly.type
_entity_poly.pdbx_seq_one_letter_code
_entity_poly.pdbx_strand_id
1 'polypeptide(L)'
;MPRVHAQIPGLFKDELAGDIITEFTGLRAKLYCIKSLNGETRKAKGVNKSITKRLRLYNYNKALLSDSTFKCKMNTIKSIKHMLFSQEINKIVINRTDDKRQILLNQIDTLPWGHCNTIF
;
A
#
# COMPACT_ATOMS: atom_id res chain seq x y z
N MET A 1 7.49 -19.40 -19.24
CA MET A 1 6.06 -19.65 -19.52
C MET A 1 5.61 -18.85 -20.74
N PRO A 2 4.75 -19.39 -21.62
CA PRO A 2 4.37 -18.71 -22.86
C PRO A 2 3.46 -17.50 -22.58
N ARG A 3 3.76 -16.37 -23.21
CA ARG A 3 3.06 -15.09 -23.05
C ARG A 3 1.81 -14.99 -23.92
N VAL A 4 0.97 -16.03 -23.91
CA VAL A 4 -0.17 -16.16 -24.83
C VAL A 4 -1.15 -14.97 -24.73
N HIS A 5 -1.25 -14.35 -23.55
CA HIS A 5 -2.21 -13.28 -23.28
C HIS A 5 -1.58 -11.87 -23.15
N ALA A 6 -0.26 -11.72 -23.34
CA ALA A 6 0.44 -10.50 -22.93
C ALA A 6 0.13 -9.24 -23.77
N GLN A 7 -0.50 -9.42 -24.93
CA GLN A 7 -0.81 -8.35 -25.89
C GLN A 7 -2.27 -8.35 -26.36
N ILE A 8 -3.13 -9.18 -25.75
CA ILE A 8 -4.54 -9.26 -26.11
C ILE A 8 -5.35 -8.43 -25.09
N PRO A 9 -5.98 -7.33 -25.50
CA PRO A 9 -6.84 -6.55 -24.62
C PRO A 9 -7.97 -7.41 -24.04
N GLY A 10 -8.27 -7.21 -22.75
CA GLY A 10 -9.34 -7.95 -22.07
C GLY A 10 -8.93 -9.31 -21.50
N LEU A 11 -7.73 -9.81 -21.80
CA LEU A 11 -7.19 -11.01 -21.14
C LEU A 11 -6.28 -10.67 -19.97
N PHE A 12 -6.25 -11.56 -18.97
CA PHE A 12 -5.32 -11.44 -17.85
C PHE A 12 -3.90 -11.66 -18.32
N LYS A 13 -3.05 -10.68 -18.01
CA LYS A 13 -1.62 -10.73 -18.23
C LYS A 13 -0.92 -11.12 -16.93
N ASP A 14 0.13 -11.92 -17.07
CA ASP A 14 1.10 -12.11 -16.00
C ASP A 14 1.90 -10.81 -15.76
N GLU A 15 1.61 -10.12 -14.66
CA GLU A 15 2.22 -8.83 -14.30
C GLU A 15 3.71 -8.95 -13.93
N LEU A 16 4.14 -10.12 -13.47
CA LEU A 16 5.51 -10.37 -12.99
C LEU A 16 6.35 -11.15 -14.00
N ALA A 17 5.81 -11.44 -15.19
CA ALA A 17 6.50 -12.09 -16.31
C ALA A 17 7.16 -13.43 -15.91
N GLY A 18 6.51 -14.20 -15.04
CA GLY A 18 6.95 -15.49 -14.54
C GLY A 18 7.76 -15.42 -13.25
N ASP A 19 7.99 -14.22 -12.68
CA ASP A 19 8.67 -14.08 -11.40
C ASP A 19 7.75 -14.50 -10.24
N ILE A 20 8.24 -15.40 -9.40
CA ILE A 20 7.44 -16.04 -8.36
C ILE A 20 7.27 -15.07 -7.19
N ILE A 21 6.01 -14.81 -6.82
CA ILE A 21 5.68 -14.08 -5.59
C ILE A 21 5.98 -15.00 -4.41
N THR A 22 6.83 -14.55 -3.50
CA THR A 22 7.16 -15.27 -2.27
C THR A 22 6.33 -14.77 -1.09
N GLU A 23 6.04 -13.47 -1.06
CA GLU A 23 5.33 -12.85 0.06
C GLU A 23 4.51 -11.64 -0.40
N PHE A 24 3.36 -11.45 0.24
CA PHE A 24 2.49 -10.30 0.03
C PHE A 24 2.01 -9.75 1.36
N THR A 25 2.13 -8.43 1.52
CA THR A 25 1.65 -7.72 2.71
C THR A 25 0.79 -6.54 2.27
N GLY A 26 -0.51 -6.62 2.53
CA GLY A 26 -1.47 -5.55 2.27
C GLY A 26 -1.98 -4.96 3.58
N LEU A 27 -1.96 -3.63 3.70
CA LEU A 27 -2.47 -2.93 4.88
C LEU A 27 -3.82 -2.26 4.57
N ARG A 28 -3.90 -1.58 3.43
CA ARG A 28 -5.11 -0.86 2.97
C ARG A 28 -5.21 -0.89 1.46
N ALA A 29 -6.33 -0.42 0.93
CA ALA A 29 -6.46 -0.15 -0.49
C ALA A 29 -5.30 0.73 -1.01
N LYS A 30 -4.53 0.21 -1.98
CA LYS A 30 -3.37 0.89 -2.61
C LYS A 30 -2.21 1.20 -1.63
N LEU A 31 -2.11 0.45 -0.52
CA LEU A 31 -0.97 0.42 0.41
C LEU A 31 -0.55 -1.03 0.65
N TYR A 32 0.45 -1.50 -0.10
CA TYR A 32 0.89 -2.90 -0.07
C TYR A 32 2.32 -3.08 -0.58
N CYS A 33 2.89 -4.24 -0.27
CA CYS A 33 4.19 -4.69 -0.77
C CYS A 33 4.08 -6.13 -1.29
N ILE A 34 4.61 -6.37 -2.48
CA ILE A 34 4.77 -7.70 -3.08
C ILE A 34 6.27 -7.97 -3.12
N LYS A 35 6.71 -9.08 -2.54
CA LYS A 35 8.08 -9.57 -2.66
C LYS A 35 8.09 -10.75 -3.62
N SER A 36 8.87 -10.63 -4.67
CA SER A 36 9.17 -11.69 -5.61
C SER A 36 10.59 -12.21 -5.40
N LEU A 37 10.99 -13.24 -6.13
CA LEU A 37 12.34 -13.79 -6.03
C LEU A 37 13.40 -12.74 -6.42
N ASN A 38 13.10 -11.92 -7.42
CA ASN A 38 14.04 -10.94 -7.98
C ASN A 38 13.87 -9.51 -7.43
N GLY A 39 12.87 -9.24 -6.60
CA GLY A 39 12.69 -7.88 -6.09
C GLY A 39 11.46 -7.62 -5.22
N GLU A 40 11.21 -6.34 -4.95
CA GLU A 40 10.08 -5.87 -4.15
C GLU A 40 9.34 -4.75 -4.87
N THR A 41 8.05 -4.98 -5.13
CA THR A 41 7.12 -3.98 -5.64
C THR A 41 6.34 -3.37 -4.48
N ARG A 42 6.46 -2.05 -4.31
CA ARG A 42 5.88 -1.31 -3.20
C ARG A 42 4.88 -0.28 -3.70
N LYS A 43 3.73 -0.19 -3.04
CA LYS A 43 2.71 0.82 -3.31
C LYS A 43 2.34 1.51 -2.00
N ALA A 44 2.39 2.85 -2.03
CA ALA A 44 1.91 3.71 -0.96
C ALA A 44 1.27 4.94 -1.61
N LYS A 45 -0.07 4.91 -1.75
CA LYS A 45 -0.79 5.99 -2.45
C LYS A 45 -0.55 7.35 -1.78
N GLY A 46 -0.28 8.36 -2.61
CA GLY A 46 -0.10 9.75 -2.15
C GLY A 46 1.24 10.02 -1.48
N VAL A 47 2.20 9.10 -1.58
CA VAL A 47 3.57 9.25 -1.09
C VAL A 47 4.51 9.41 -2.28
N ASN A 48 5.52 10.27 -2.14
CA ASN A 48 6.50 10.50 -3.20
C ASN A 48 7.28 9.21 -3.53
N LYS A 49 7.55 9.01 -4.82
CA LYS A 49 8.23 7.80 -5.33
C LYS A 49 9.60 7.57 -4.68
N SER A 50 10.34 8.65 -4.35
CA SER A 50 11.62 8.56 -3.64
C SER A 50 11.48 7.91 -2.26
N ILE A 51 10.44 8.27 -1.51
CA ILE A 51 10.14 7.70 -0.20
C ILE A 51 9.64 6.26 -0.37
N THR A 52 8.74 6.00 -1.33
CA THR A 52 8.22 4.65 -1.58
C THR A 52 9.33 3.65 -1.93
N LYS A 53 10.36 4.08 -2.69
CA LYS A 53 11.53 3.26 -3.02
C LYS A 53 12.38 2.87 -1.79
N ARG A 54 12.35 3.67 -0.72
CA ARG A 54 13.10 3.41 0.52
C ARG A 54 12.38 2.43 1.46
N LEU A 55 11.08 2.24 1.29
CA LEU A 55 10.33 1.27 2.09
C LEU A 55 10.81 -0.14 1.75
N ARG A 56 10.76 -1.08 2.70
CA ARG A 56 11.00 -2.50 2.48
C ARG A 56 9.83 -3.30 3.02
N LEU A 57 9.70 -4.55 2.61
CA LEU A 57 8.68 -5.47 3.11
C LEU A 57 8.63 -5.49 4.66
N TYR A 58 9.79 -5.47 5.31
CA TYR A 58 9.92 -5.37 6.77
C TYR A 58 9.06 -4.26 7.39
N ASN A 59 8.99 -3.08 6.77
CA ASN A 59 8.20 -1.96 7.30
C ASN A 59 6.70 -2.25 7.25
N TYR A 60 6.23 -2.97 6.22
CA TYR A 60 4.82 -3.36 6.10
C TYR A 60 4.48 -4.45 7.11
N ASN A 61 5.35 -5.45 7.28
CA ASN A 61 5.15 -6.52 8.26
C ASN A 61 5.15 -5.98 9.69
N LYS A 62 6.06 -5.04 10.00
CA LYS A 62 6.10 -4.37 11.30
C LYS A 62 4.83 -3.57 11.57
N ALA A 63 4.30 -2.87 10.55
CA ALA A 63 3.04 -2.16 10.68
C ALA A 63 1.84 -3.10 10.86
N LEU A 64 1.83 -4.25 10.19
CA LEU A 64 0.76 -5.23 10.32
C LEU A 64 0.74 -5.88 11.70
N LEU A 65 1.90 -6.31 12.22
CA LEU A 65 2.00 -7.13 13.44
C LEU A 65 2.21 -6.34 14.74
N SER A 66 2.84 -5.16 14.65
CA SER A 66 3.21 -4.36 15.84
C SER A 66 2.50 -3.01 15.87
N ASP A 67 1.48 -2.82 15.03
CA ASP A 67 0.72 -1.57 14.83
C ASP A 67 1.61 -0.32 14.69
N SER A 68 2.81 -0.49 14.15
CA SER A 68 3.78 0.60 14.06
C SER A 68 3.40 1.56 12.94
N THR A 69 3.43 2.86 13.21
CA THR A 69 3.22 3.89 12.19
C THR A 69 4.55 4.42 11.68
N PHE A 70 4.69 4.52 10.36
CA PHE A 70 5.86 5.13 9.72
C PHE A 70 5.49 6.50 9.17
N LYS A 71 6.16 7.54 9.66
CA LYS A 71 5.98 8.93 9.20
C LYS A 71 7.23 9.42 8.47
N CYS A 72 7.04 10.26 7.47
CA CYS A 72 8.14 10.85 6.71
C CYS A 72 7.81 12.29 6.32
N LYS A 73 8.82 13.14 6.34
CA LYS A 73 8.75 14.50 5.80
C LYS A 73 8.77 14.44 4.28
N MET A 74 7.87 15.17 3.64
CA MET A 74 7.83 15.33 2.19
C MET A 74 7.56 16.77 1.82
N ASN A 75 8.32 17.28 0.85
CA ASN A 75 8.11 18.60 0.28
C ASN A 75 7.08 18.51 -0.85
N THR A 76 6.09 19.39 -0.80
CA THR A 76 4.99 19.46 -1.77
C THR A 76 4.63 20.89 -2.08
N ILE A 77 4.15 21.13 -3.29
CA ILE A 77 3.56 22.41 -3.68
C ILE A 77 2.05 22.31 -3.43
N LYS A 78 1.50 23.27 -2.69
CA LYS A 78 0.07 23.33 -2.35
C LYS A 78 -0.50 24.68 -2.78
N SER A 79 -1.65 24.67 -3.44
CA SER A 79 -2.42 25.89 -3.72
C SER A 79 -3.38 26.17 -2.56
N ILE A 80 -3.37 27.39 -2.02
CA ILE A 80 -4.31 27.86 -1.01
C ILE A 80 -4.82 29.23 -1.47
N LYS A 81 -6.14 29.38 -1.65
CA LYS A 81 -6.77 30.60 -2.16
C LYS A 81 -6.10 31.14 -3.43
N HIS A 82 -5.85 30.25 -4.40
CA HIS A 82 -5.16 30.55 -5.66
C HIS A 82 -3.69 31.00 -5.55
N MET A 83 -3.07 30.93 -4.37
CA MET A 83 -1.64 31.19 -4.18
C MET A 83 -0.88 29.87 -3.99
N LEU A 84 0.27 29.73 -4.65
CA LEU A 84 1.14 28.55 -4.54
C LEU A 84 2.11 28.68 -3.38
N PHE A 85 2.24 27.61 -2.61
CA PHE A 85 3.16 27.51 -1.48
C PHE A 85 3.98 26.23 -1.58
N SER A 86 5.29 26.34 -1.30
CA SER A 86 6.15 25.18 -1.04
C SER A 86 6.10 24.86 0.44
N GLN A 87 5.63 23.66 0.78
CA GLN A 87 5.38 23.24 2.16
C GLN A 87 6.04 21.90 2.44
N GLU A 88 6.70 21.78 3.59
CA GLU A 88 7.11 20.48 4.15
C GLU A 88 5.95 19.90 4.95
N ILE A 89 5.53 18.68 4.62
CA ILE A 89 4.46 17.96 5.29
C ILE A 89 5.06 16.74 5.98
N ASN A 90 4.79 16.57 7.28
CA ASN A 90 5.07 15.31 7.97
C ASN A 90 3.90 14.35 7.78
N LYS A 91 4.05 13.37 6.88
CA LYS A 91 2.97 12.49 6.44
C LYS A 91 3.11 11.09 7.02
N ILE A 92 1.99 10.48 7.42
CA ILE A 92 1.91 9.04 7.70
C ILE A 92 1.97 8.30 6.37
N VAL A 93 3.01 7.48 6.20
CA VAL A 93 3.30 6.73 4.97
C VAL A 93 2.81 5.30 5.08
N ILE A 94 3.02 4.65 6.23
CA ILE A 94 2.52 3.30 6.52
C ILE A 94 1.78 3.33 7.86
N ASN A 95 0.56 2.80 7.86
CA ASN A 95 -0.21 2.46 9.04
C ASN A 95 -1.14 1.28 8.72
N ARG A 96 -1.59 0.59 9.77
CA ARG A 96 -2.51 -0.54 9.69
C ARG A 96 -3.97 -0.11 9.59
N THR A 97 -4.32 1.03 10.19
CA THR A 97 -5.72 1.45 10.35
C THR A 97 -6.41 1.73 9.01
N ASP A 98 -7.58 1.14 8.78
CA ASP A 98 -8.41 1.41 7.61
C ASP A 98 -9.79 1.94 7.99
N ASP A 99 -10.02 3.23 7.75
CA ASP A 99 -11.26 3.92 8.11
C ASP A 99 -12.50 3.37 7.39
N LYS A 100 -12.31 2.53 6.36
CA LYS A 100 -13.40 1.93 5.57
C LYS A 100 -13.81 0.53 6.03
N ARG A 101 -13.07 -0.08 6.96
CA ARG A 101 -13.28 -1.47 7.39
C ARG A 101 -13.00 -1.61 8.87
N GLN A 102 -13.75 -2.47 9.55
CA GLN A 102 -13.40 -2.91 10.89
C GLN A 102 -12.31 -3.98 10.80
N ILE A 103 -11.18 -3.78 11.48
CA ILE A 103 -10.12 -4.78 11.62
C ILE A 103 -10.50 -5.72 12.78
N LEU A 104 -10.51 -7.03 12.53
CA LEU A 104 -10.84 -8.04 13.54
C LEU A 104 -9.68 -8.25 14.52
N LEU A 105 -9.95 -9.00 15.59
CA LEU A 105 -8.98 -9.24 16.68
C LEU A 105 -7.70 -9.96 16.20
N ASN A 106 -7.80 -10.77 15.14
CA ASN A 106 -6.66 -11.43 14.51
C ASN A 106 -5.81 -10.50 13.62
N GLN A 107 -6.16 -9.20 13.56
CA GLN A 107 -5.43 -8.11 12.90
C GLN A 107 -5.34 -8.18 11.37
N ILE A 108 -5.69 -9.32 10.76
CA ILE A 108 -5.59 -9.58 9.32
C ILE A 108 -6.97 -9.48 8.68
N ASP A 109 -7.97 -10.12 9.28
CA ASP A 109 -9.30 -10.14 8.70
C ASP A 109 -10.00 -8.81 8.94
N THR A 110 -10.76 -8.39 7.93
CA THR A 110 -11.43 -7.09 7.92
C THR A 110 -12.85 -7.20 7.40
N LEU A 111 -13.80 -6.61 8.12
CA LEU A 111 -15.20 -6.54 7.72
C LEU A 111 -15.54 -5.15 7.19
N PRO A 112 -16.37 -5.03 6.15
CA PRO A 112 -16.94 -3.74 5.78
C PRO A 112 -17.86 -3.22 6.89
N TRP A 113 -18.01 -1.90 6.97
CA TRP A 113 -19.04 -1.30 7.83
C TRP A 113 -20.44 -1.76 7.38
N GLY A 114 -21.32 -2.09 8.33
CA GLY A 114 -22.67 -2.61 8.06
C GLY A 114 -22.76 -4.11 7.79
N HIS A 115 -21.69 -4.87 8.03
CA HIS A 115 -21.75 -6.33 8.06
C HIS A 115 -22.52 -6.79 9.32
N CYS A 116 -23.17 -7.95 9.27
CA CYS A 116 -23.99 -8.46 10.39
C CYS A 116 -23.22 -8.60 11.72
N ASN A 117 -21.91 -8.86 11.61
CA ASN A 117 -21.01 -9.01 12.76
C ASN A 117 -20.25 -7.72 13.13
N THR A 118 -20.52 -6.58 12.46
CA THR A 118 -19.94 -5.29 12.84
C THR A 118 -20.73 -4.72 14.01
N ILE A 119 -20.04 -4.38 15.11
CA ILE A 119 -20.66 -3.68 16.24
C ILE A 119 -20.64 -2.18 15.90
N PHE A 120 -21.80 -1.54 15.96
CA PHE A 120 -21.96 -0.10 15.78
C PHE A 120 -21.71 0.67 17.07
#